data_AF-A0A3C0KUY7-F1
#
_entry.id   AF-A0A3C0KUY7-F1
#
_cell.length_a   1.000
_cell.length_b   1.000
_cell.length_c   1.000
_cell.angle_alpha   90.00
_cell.angle_beta   90.00
_cell.angle_gamma   90.00
#
_symmetry.space_group_name_H-M   'P 1'
#
loop_
_entity.id
_entity.type
_entity.pdbx_description
1 polymer ?
#
loop_
_entity_poly.entity_id
_entity_poly.type
_entity_poly.pdbx_seq_one_letter_code
_entity_poly.pdbx_strand_id
1 'polypeptide(L)'
;MRKKTSFVAIGIKISITIIFVICLGACATTKNAPVEPPGSLAARFQSDTALFQEGYAQLSGEERPVDYSRAREAFGLLINKYPKSKWRNYTKSFLILMDEAQTAREQAEKEKQACIKIKALWEHTQKECRTDQLKAQGELSRLRKENEQLRQDSVQLRNENEQMKKNIEQLKRLEIELQRRDKIFR
;
A
#
# COMPACT_ATOMS: atom_id res chain seq x y z
N MET A 1 -26.32 31.08 -27.07
CA MET A 1 -26.95 30.18 -28.07
C MET A 1 -26.43 28.76 -27.88
N ARG A 2 -27.27 27.75 -28.16
CA ARG A 2 -27.02 26.28 -28.14
C ARG A 2 -27.07 25.57 -26.78
N LYS A 3 -28.31 25.36 -26.29
CA LYS A 3 -28.74 24.11 -25.64
C LYS A 3 -29.61 23.35 -26.65
N LYS A 4 -29.51 22.00 -26.67
CA LYS A 4 -30.51 20.99 -27.11
C LYS A 4 -29.85 19.82 -27.87
N THR A 5 -29.29 18.85 -27.15
CA THR A 5 -29.07 17.49 -27.72
C THR A 5 -29.22 16.34 -26.71
N SER A 6 -29.41 16.58 -25.40
CA SER A 6 -29.36 15.49 -24.41
C SER A 6 -30.68 14.76 -24.10
N PHE A 7 -31.82 15.15 -24.70
CA PHE A 7 -33.13 14.61 -24.28
C PHE A 7 -33.64 13.39 -25.06
N VAL A 8 -33.05 13.04 -26.20
CA VAL A 8 -33.57 11.94 -27.05
C VAL A 8 -33.01 10.56 -26.64
N ALA A 9 -31.87 10.51 -25.95
CA ALA A 9 -31.19 9.25 -25.61
C ALA A 9 -31.78 8.49 -24.40
N ILE A 10 -32.66 9.11 -23.61
CA ILE A 10 -33.18 8.52 -22.36
C ILE A 10 -34.46 7.71 -22.62
N GLY A 11 -35.25 8.06 -23.64
CA GLY A 11 -36.53 7.38 -23.93
C GLY A 11 -36.39 5.95 -24.46
N ILE A 12 -35.32 5.63 -25.20
CA ILE A 12 -35.14 4.33 -25.86
C ILE A 12 -34.68 3.25 -24.86
N LYS A 13 -33.99 3.62 -23.78
CA LYS A 13 -33.46 2.65 -22.80
C LYS A 13 -34.53 2.08 -21.88
N ILE A 14 -35.62 2.81 -21.62
CA ILE A 14 -36.66 2.36 -20.67
C ILE A 14 -37.58 1.30 -21.31
N SER A 15 -37.77 1.35 -22.63
CA SER A 15 -38.67 0.42 -23.33
C SER A 15 -38.11 -0.99 -23.50
N ILE A 16 -36.77 -1.17 -23.47
CA ILE A 16 -36.13 -2.48 -23.62
C ILE A 16 -36.11 -3.26 -22.30
N THR A 17 -36.05 -2.57 -21.15
CA THR A 17 -35.97 -3.22 -19.84
C THR A 17 -37.28 -3.86 -19.40
N ILE A 18 -38.43 -3.35 -19.86
CA ILE A 18 -39.75 -3.86 -19.43
C ILE A 18 -40.11 -5.18 -20.15
N ILE A 19 -39.62 -5.39 -21.38
CA ILE A 19 -39.88 -6.62 -22.15
C ILE A 19 -39.10 -7.82 -21.58
N PHE A 20 -37.94 -7.58 -20.93
CA PHE A 20 -37.14 -8.66 -20.34
C PHE A 20 -37.71 -9.21 -19.02
N VAL A 21 -38.56 -8.45 -18.33
CA VAL A 21 -39.11 -8.84 -17.01
C VAL A 21 -40.36 -9.73 -17.15
N ILE A 22 -41.09 -9.66 -18.26
CA ILE A 22 -42.34 -10.42 -18.45
C ILE A 22 -42.09 -11.86 -18.94
N CYS A 23 -40.91 -12.15 -19.51
CA CYS A 23 -40.57 -13.49 -20.02
C CYS A 23 -40.03 -14.49 -18.98
N LEU A 24 -39.91 -14.12 -17.70
CA LEU A 24 -39.43 -15.02 -16.64
C LEU A 24 -40.55 -15.65 -15.79
N GLY A 25 -41.82 -15.41 -16.12
CA GLY A 25 -42.98 -15.82 -15.32
C GLY A 25 -43.71 -17.09 -15.75
N ALA A 26 -43.12 -17.96 -16.58
CA ALA A 26 -43.82 -19.17 -17.05
C ALA A 26 -42.88 -20.37 -17.24
N CYS A 27 -42.65 -21.11 -16.17
CA CYS A 27 -42.43 -22.57 -16.12
C CYS A 27 -42.47 -22.98 -14.64
N ALA A 28 -43.65 -23.32 -14.12
CA ALA A 28 -44.14 -24.70 -14.06
C ALA A 28 -43.58 -25.47 -12.86
N THR A 29 -44.36 -25.42 -11.78
CA THR A 29 -44.38 -26.36 -10.67
C THR A 29 -44.72 -27.76 -11.18
N THR A 30 -43.76 -28.69 -11.14
CA THR A 30 -44.04 -30.12 -11.20
C THR A 30 -43.19 -30.86 -10.17
N LYS A 31 -43.87 -31.54 -9.24
CA LYS A 31 -43.32 -32.46 -8.25
C LYS A 31 -42.76 -33.70 -8.97
N ASN A 32 -41.55 -33.59 -9.49
CA ASN A 32 -40.69 -34.74 -9.74
C ASN A 32 -39.53 -34.61 -8.76
N ALA A 33 -39.25 -35.66 -7.98
CA ALA A 33 -37.99 -35.71 -7.25
C ALA A 33 -36.87 -35.41 -8.27
N PRO A 34 -35.97 -34.45 -7.99
CA PRO A 34 -35.02 -33.99 -9.00
C PRO A 34 -34.22 -35.19 -9.50
N VAL A 35 -34.39 -35.54 -10.77
CA VAL A 35 -33.49 -36.48 -11.43
C VAL A 35 -32.15 -35.78 -11.45
N GLU A 36 -31.22 -36.24 -10.62
CA GLU A 36 -29.92 -35.62 -10.48
C GLU A 36 -29.23 -35.55 -11.85
N PRO A 37 -28.66 -34.40 -12.24
CA PRO A 37 -28.12 -34.23 -13.57
C PRO A 37 -27.04 -35.28 -13.87
N PRO A 38 -27.04 -35.88 -15.08
CA PRO A 38 -26.07 -36.89 -15.46
C PRO A 38 -24.67 -36.28 -15.39
N GLY A 39 -23.85 -36.76 -14.44
CA GLY A 39 -22.51 -36.24 -14.13
C GLY A 39 -22.35 -35.65 -12.72
N SER A 40 -23.43 -35.53 -11.94
CA SER A 40 -23.33 -35.11 -10.53
C SER A 40 -22.55 -36.13 -9.69
N LEU A 41 -21.85 -35.66 -8.64
CA LEU A 41 -21.18 -36.54 -7.67
C LEU A 41 -22.15 -37.54 -7.04
N ALA A 42 -23.40 -37.13 -6.85
CA ALA A 42 -24.46 -37.94 -6.25
C ALA A 42 -24.96 -39.07 -7.16
N ALA A 43 -24.91 -38.88 -8.48
CA ALA A 43 -25.20 -39.92 -9.47
C ALA A 43 -24.02 -40.89 -9.65
N ARG A 44 -22.78 -40.40 -9.49
CA ARG A 44 -21.55 -41.21 -9.62
C ARG A 44 -21.27 -42.10 -8.43
N PHE A 45 -21.58 -41.64 -7.21
CA PHE A 45 -21.22 -42.34 -5.98
C PHE A 45 -22.44 -42.78 -5.19
N GLN A 46 -22.66 -44.09 -5.16
CA GLN A 46 -23.79 -44.71 -4.45
C GLN A 46 -23.45 -45.22 -3.05
N SER A 47 -22.19 -45.04 -2.58
CA SER A 47 -21.77 -45.45 -1.24
C SER A 47 -21.13 -44.30 -0.48
N ASP A 48 -21.30 -44.33 0.85
CA ASP A 48 -20.70 -43.36 1.77
C ASP A 48 -19.16 -43.42 1.72
N THR A 49 -18.60 -44.61 1.56
CA THR A 49 -17.16 -44.87 1.49
C THR A 49 -16.57 -44.30 0.22
N ALA A 50 -17.25 -44.40 -0.93
CA ALA A 50 -16.76 -43.82 -2.17
C ALA A 50 -16.79 -42.29 -2.13
N LEU A 51 -17.80 -41.66 -1.53
CA LEU A 51 -17.83 -40.21 -1.33
C LEU A 51 -16.71 -39.74 -0.39
N PHE A 52 -16.44 -40.48 0.68
CA PHE A 52 -15.35 -40.17 1.59
C PHE A 52 -13.98 -40.26 0.89
N GLN A 53 -13.76 -41.34 0.13
CA GLN A 53 -12.52 -41.54 -0.64
C GLN A 53 -12.34 -40.47 -1.71
N GLU A 54 -13.39 -40.08 -2.43
CA GLU A 54 -13.33 -38.99 -3.40
C GLU A 54 -12.93 -37.68 -2.71
N GLY A 55 -13.60 -37.31 -1.62
CA GLY A 55 -13.26 -36.09 -0.87
C GLY A 55 -11.83 -36.11 -0.33
N TYR A 56 -11.37 -37.26 0.16
CA TYR A 56 -10.00 -37.44 0.64
C TYR A 56 -8.97 -37.39 -0.49
N ALA A 57 -9.24 -38.01 -1.63
CA ALA A 57 -8.36 -38.00 -2.80
C ALA A 57 -8.18 -36.58 -3.36
N GLN A 58 -9.21 -35.72 -3.27
CA GLN A 58 -9.07 -34.30 -3.63
C GLN A 58 -8.18 -33.51 -2.66
N LEU A 59 -7.95 -34.02 -1.44
CA LEU A 59 -7.09 -33.39 -0.43
C LEU A 59 -5.66 -33.93 -0.39
N SER A 60 -5.42 -35.18 -0.83
CA SER A 60 -4.10 -35.82 -0.70
C SER A 60 -3.01 -35.18 -1.56
N GLY A 61 -3.37 -34.61 -2.71
CA GLY A 61 -2.45 -33.86 -3.55
C GLY A 61 -1.39 -34.70 -4.29
N GLU A 62 -1.40 -36.03 -4.17
CA GLU A 62 -0.34 -36.91 -4.71
C GLU A 62 -0.35 -37.00 -6.24
N GLU A 63 -1.53 -37.17 -6.85
CA GLU A 63 -1.66 -37.28 -8.32
C GLU A 63 -2.23 -36.02 -8.97
N ARG A 64 -2.84 -35.12 -8.19
CA ARG A 64 -3.61 -33.97 -8.68
C ARG A 64 -3.46 -32.77 -7.74
N PRO A 65 -3.58 -31.52 -8.24
CA PRO A 65 -3.62 -30.35 -7.38
C PRO A 65 -4.81 -30.44 -6.42
N VAL A 66 -4.60 -29.97 -5.19
CA VAL A 66 -5.60 -30.01 -4.13
C VAL A 66 -6.82 -29.17 -4.52
N ASP A 67 -7.99 -29.79 -4.58
CA ASP A 67 -9.27 -29.14 -4.91
C ASP A 67 -10.20 -29.15 -3.68
N TYR A 68 -10.09 -28.08 -2.88
CA TYR A 68 -10.91 -27.89 -1.69
C TYR A 68 -12.40 -27.74 -2.00
N SER A 69 -12.76 -27.22 -3.17
CA SER A 69 -14.18 -27.03 -3.54
C SER A 69 -14.84 -28.37 -3.75
N ARG A 70 -14.21 -29.22 -4.56
CA ARG A 70 -14.71 -30.56 -4.85
C ARG A 70 -14.69 -31.47 -3.62
N ALA A 71 -13.67 -31.33 -2.76
CA ALA A 71 -13.63 -32.02 -1.46
C ALA A 71 -14.83 -31.62 -0.57
N ARG A 72 -15.13 -30.32 -0.47
CA ARG A 72 -16.29 -29.81 0.30
C ARG A 72 -17.61 -30.33 -0.25
N GLU A 73 -17.78 -30.37 -1.57
CA GLU A 73 -18.99 -30.92 -2.19
C GLU A 73 -19.18 -32.41 -1.86
N ALA A 74 -18.14 -33.23 -2.01
CA ALA A 74 -18.20 -34.66 -1.72
C ALA A 74 -18.53 -34.93 -0.23
N PHE A 75 -17.87 -34.19 0.68
CA PHE A 75 -18.09 -34.28 2.11
C PHE A 75 -19.46 -33.75 2.55
N GLY A 76 -19.92 -32.63 1.98
CA GLY A 76 -21.24 -32.09 2.22
C GLY A 76 -22.34 -33.06 1.78
N LEU A 77 -22.17 -33.67 0.60
CA LEU A 77 -23.08 -34.69 0.10
C LEU A 77 -23.11 -35.93 1.01
N LEU A 78 -21.95 -36.38 1.51
CA LEU A 78 -21.86 -37.51 2.44
C LEU A 78 -22.67 -37.25 3.71
N ILE A 79 -22.50 -36.08 4.34
CA ILE A 79 -23.22 -35.72 5.57
C ILE A 79 -24.73 -35.67 5.36
N ASN A 80 -25.17 -35.12 4.21
CA ASN A 80 -26.58 -34.94 3.90
C ASN A 80 -27.28 -36.26 3.51
N LYS A 81 -26.64 -37.08 2.67
CA LYS A 81 -27.22 -38.32 2.12
C LYS A 81 -27.11 -39.51 3.09
N TYR A 82 -26.06 -39.56 3.92
CA TYR A 82 -25.76 -40.68 4.81
C TYR A 82 -25.54 -40.24 6.27
N PRO A 83 -26.60 -39.80 6.98
CA PRO A 83 -26.47 -39.24 8.34
C PRO A 83 -25.99 -40.24 9.39
N LYS A 84 -26.13 -41.56 9.14
CA LYS A 84 -25.67 -42.65 10.02
C LYS A 84 -24.33 -43.26 9.59
N SER A 85 -23.63 -42.67 8.62
CA SER A 85 -22.33 -43.18 8.16
C SER A 85 -21.27 -43.14 9.26
N LYS A 86 -20.40 -44.16 9.30
CA LYS A 86 -19.21 -44.19 10.17
C LYS A 86 -18.21 -43.07 9.83
N TRP A 87 -18.23 -42.57 8.60
CA TRP A 87 -17.33 -41.52 8.11
C TRP A 87 -17.77 -40.10 8.49
N ARG A 88 -18.99 -39.95 9.03
CA ARG A 88 -19.59 -38.63 9.28
C ARG A 88 -18.76 -37.75 10.19
N ASN A 89 -18.24 -38.28 11.30
CA ASN A 89 -17.46 -37.49 12.25
C ASN A 89 -16.13 -37.03 11.65
N TYR A 90 -15.43 -37.92 10.94
CA TYR A 90 -14.21 -37.56 10.20
C TYR A 90 -14.49 -36.48 9.15
N THR A 91 -15.56 -36.64 8.39
CA THR A 91 -16.00 -35.68 7.37
C THR A 91 -16.24 -34.29 7.97
N LYS A 92 -16.89 -34.22 9.13
CA LYS A 92 -17.08 -32.95 9.86
C LYS A 92 -15.73 -32.32 10.26
N SER A 93 -14.81 -33.12 10.80
CA SER A 93 -13.48 -32.63 11.15
C SER A 93 -12.74 -32.07 9.94
N PHE A 94 -12.81 -32.74 8.78
CA PHE A 94 -12.21 -32.24 7.55
C PHE A 94 -12.83 -30.92 7.08
N LEU A 95 -14.16 -30.78 7.15
CA LEU A 95 -14.83 -29.52 6.82
C LEU A 95 -14.34 -28.37 7.71
N ILE A 96 -14.27 -28.59 9.03
CA ILE A 96 -13.75 -27.60 9.99
C ILE A 96 -12.30 -27.23 9.66
N LEU A 97 -11.44 -28.23 9.47
CA LEU A 97 -10.03 -28.00 9.14
C LEU A 97 -9.86 -27.23 7.81
N MET A 98 -10.72 -27.46 6.82
CA MET A 98 -10.69 -26.70 5.57
C MET A 98 -11.13 -25.24 5.75
N ASP A 99 -12.08 -24.97 6.63
CA ASP A 99 -12.51 -23.60 6.96
C ASP A 99 -11.43 -22.85 7.75
N GLU A 100 -10.81 -23.52 8.71
CA GLU A 100 -9.66 -22.98 9.46
C GLU A 100 -8.47 -22.70 8.53
N ALA A 101 -8.13 -23.64 7.64
CA ALA A 101 -7.05 -23.46 6.67
C ALA A 101 -7.32 -22.30 5.70
N GLN A 102 -8.57 -22.14 5.25
CA GLN A 102 -8.97 -21.03 4.39
C GLN A 102 -8.83 -19.69 5.13
N THR A 103 -9.35 -19.61 6.36
CA THR A 103 -9.25 -18.41 7.20
C THR A 103 -7.79 -18.04 7.47
N ALA A 104 -6.95 -19.03 7.79
CA ALA A 104 -5.52 -18.83 8.01
C ALA A 104 -4.81 -18.30 6.76
N ARG A 105 -5.14 -18.81 5.56
CA ARG A 105 -4.58 -18.31 4.29
C ARG A 105 -4.99 -16.87 4.00
N GLU A 106 -6.26 -16.53 4.20
CA GLU A 106 -6.75 -15.17 4.02
C GLU A 106 -6.07 -14.20 4.98
N GLN A 107 -5.87 -14.62 6.24
CA GLN A 107 -5.16 -13.82 7.23
C GLN A 107 -3.69 -13.64 6.85
N ALA A 108 -3.00 -14.71 6.45
CA ALA A 108 -1.60 -14.65 6.02
C ALA A 108 -1.42 -13.73 4.79
N GLU A 109 -2.35 -13.75 3.83
CA GLU A 109 -2.29 -12.87 2.67
C GLU A 109 -2.54 -11.40 3.04
N LYS A 110 -3.49 -11.14 3.96
CA LYS A 110 -3.70 -9.78 4.51
C LYS A 110 -2.45 -9.26 5.23
N GLU A 111 -1.83 -10.08 6.07
CA GLU A 111 -0.61 -9.73 6.80
C GLU A 111 0.57 -9.49 5.86
N LYS A 112 0.72 -10.33 4.83
CA LYS A 112 1.72 -10.14 3.77
C LYS A 112 1.53 -8.81 3.05
N GLN A 113 0.29 -8.48 2.67
CA GLN A 113 -0.02 -7.19 2.03
C GLN A 113 0.26 -6.00 2.96
N ALA A 114 -0.07 -6.13 4.25
CA ALA A 114 0.27 -5.11 5.24
C ALA A 114 1.79 -4.93 5.38
N CYS A 115 2.53 -6.03 5.44
CA CYS A 115 4.00 -6.02 5.51
C CYS A 115 4.62 -5.33 4.28
N ILE A 116 4.13 -5.62 3.07
CA ILE A 116 4.59 -4.95 1.84
C ILE A 116 4.35 -3.44 1.92
N LYS A 117 3.16 -3.00 2.38
CA LYS A 117 2.84 -1.57 2.53
C LYS A 117 3.75 -0.89 3.55
N ILE A 118 3.93 -1.51 4.72
CA ILE A 118 4.80 -0.98 5.78
C ILE A 118 6.25 -0.86 5.28
N LYS A 119 6.75 -1.87 4.56
CA LYS A 119 8.09 -1.85 3.98
C LYS A 119 8.26 -0.70 2.98
N ALA A 120 7.29 -0.50 2.09
CA ALA A 120 7.32 0.60 1.13
C ALA A 120 7.32 1.98 1.82
N LEU A 121 6.50 2.16 2.86
CA LEU A 121 6.49 3.38 3.67
C LEU A 121 7.83 3.61 4.37
N TRP A 122 8.40 2.56 4.97
CA TRP A 122 9.69 2.65 5.64
C TRP A 122 10.82 3.04 4.68
N GLU A 123 10.87 2.43 3.49
CA GLU A 123 11.85 2.78 2.45
C GLU A 123 11.69 4.23 1.96
N HIS A 124 10.44 4.71 1.85
CA HIS A 124 10.17 6.11 1.50
C HIS A 124 10.68 7.07 2.57
N THR A 125 10.26 6.88 3.83
CA THR A 125 10.68 7.72 4.95
C THR A 125 12.20 7.70 5.14
N GLN A 126 12.85 6.56 4.92
CA GLN A 126 14.30 6.46 5.00
C GLN A 126 15.01 7.31 3.93
N LYS A 127 14.47 7.36 2.69
CA LYS A 127 15.01 8.21 1.62
C LYS A 127 14.83 9.69 1.92
N GLU A 128 13.68 10.08 2.46
CA GLU A 128 13.42 11.47 2.89
C GLU A 128 14.40 11.89 3.97
N CYS A 129 14.53 11.09 5.03
CA CYS A 129 15.46 11.35 6.13
C CYS A 129 16.91 11.48 5.64
N ARG A 130 17.35 10.62 4.72
CA ARG A 130 18.69 10.72 4.11
C ARG A 130 18.87 12.00 3.31
N THR A 131 17.84 12.42 2.58
CA THR A 131 17.87 13.66 1.78
C THR A 131 17.96 14.89 2.68
N ASP A 132 17.18 14.91 3.76
CA ASP A 132 17.20 16.03 4.72
C ASP A 132 18.52 16.09 5.49
N GLN A 133 19.10 14.93 5.83
CA GLN A 133 20.43 14.86 6.42
C GLN A 133 21.51 15.47 5.50
N LEU A 134 21.47 15.16 4.21
CA LEU A 134 22.42 15.72 3.23
C LEU A 134 22.24 17.24 3.08
N LYS A 135 20.98 17.73 3.04
CA LYS A 135 20.70 19.18 3.00
C LYS A 135 21.24 19.88 4.25
N ALA A 136 20.94 19.36 5.44
CA ALA A 136 21.41 19.92 6.70
C ALA A 136 22.95 19.93 6.77
N GLN A 137 23.62 18.89 6.29
CA GLN A 137 25.08 18.84 6.22
C GLN A 137 25.65 19.89 5.24
N GLY A 138 24.99 20.11 4.11
CA GLY A 138 25.35 21.14 3.14
C GLY A 138 25.22 22.54 3.72
N GLU A 139 24.10 22.84 4.38
CA GLU A 139 23.85 24.11 5.06
C GLU A 139 24.87 24.37 6.17
N LEU A 140 25.15 23.37 7.01
CA LEU A 140 26.16 23.48 8.06
C LEU A 140 27.55 23.80 7.50
N SER A 141 27.92 23.16 6.38
CA SER A 141 29.20 23.43 5.71
C SER A 141 29.27 24.83 5.13
N ARG A 142 28.17 25.33 4.55
CA ARG A 142 28.06 26.71 4.06
C ARG A 142 28.18 27.71 5.20
N LEU A 143 27.43 27.52 6.29
CA LEU A 143 27.46 28.41 7.46
C LEU A 143 28.84 28.46 8.10
N ARG A 144 29.57 27.34 8.15
CA ARG A 144 30.96 27.32 8.64
C ARG A 144 31.89 28.18 7.78
N LYS A 145 31.77 28.09 6.45
CA LYS A 145 32.58 28.92 5.53
C LYS A 145 32.25 30.40 5.68
N GLU A 146 30.97 30.73 5.77
CA GLU A 146 30.51 32.10 5.96
C GLU A 146 30.99 32.67 7.31
N ASN A 147 30.91 31.88 8.38
CA ASN A 147 31.41 32.29 9.69
C ASN A 147 32.92 32.53 9.68
N GLU A 148 33.69 31.67 9.01
CA GLU A 148 35.13 31.85 8.86
C GLU A 148 35.46 33.13 8.07
N GLN A 149 34.75 33.38 6.97
CA GLN A 149 34.90 34.61 6.19
C GLN A 149 34.62 35.86 7.05
N LEU A 150 33.50 35.87 7.77
CA LEU A 150 33.14 36.97 8.66
C LEU A 150 34.18 37.21 9.77
N ARG A 151 34.82 36.15 10.28
CA ARG A 151 35.91 36.27 11.25
C ARG A 151 37.15 36.90 10.62
N GLN A 152 37.50 36.50 9.40
CA GLN A 152 38.63 37.08 8.66
C GLN A 152 38.40 38.56 8.36
N ASP A 153 37.22 38.90 7.83
CA ASP A 153 36.83 40.29 7.55
C ASP A 153 36.84 41.14 8.82
N SER A 154 36.34 40.59 9.94
CA SER A 154 36.39 41.28 11.24
C SER A 154 37.81 41.55 11.73
N VAL A 155 38.76 40.66 11.47
CA VAL A 155 40.18 40.86 11.82
C VAL A 155 40.80 41.91 10.91
N GLN A 156 40.55 41.84 9.61
CA GLN A 156 41.03 42.81 8.64
C GLN A 156 40.56 44.23 8.98
N LEU A 157 39.26 44.42 9.21
CA LEU A 157 38.69 45.72 9.58
C LEU A 157 39.26 46.28 10.89
N ARG A 158 39.62 45.42 11.85
CA ARG A 158 40.30 45.87 13.08
C ARG A 158 41.70 46.38 12.78
N ASN A 159 42.46 45.64 11.99
CA ASN A 159 43.82 46.03 11.60
C ASN A 159 43.82 47.34 10.80
N GLU A 160 42.90 47.50 9.85
CA GLU A 160 42.73 48.74 9.08
C GLU A 160 42.36 49.92 9.99
N ASN A 161 41.44 49.72 10.94
CA ASN A 161 41.09 50.75 11.93
C ASN A 161 42.29 51.16 12.80
N GLU A 162 43.09 50.20 13.27
CA GLU A 162 44.31 50.49 14.03
C GLU A 162 45.34 51.27 13.19
N GLN A 163 45.50 50.90 11.93
CA GLN A 163 46.38 51.62 11.01
C GLN A 163 45.90 53.05 10.76
N MET A 164 44.60 53.24 10.54
CA MET A 164 44.00 54.58 10.37
C MET A 164 44.19 55.44 11.63
N LYS A 165 44.02 54.87 12.83
CA LYS A 165 44.30 55.57 14.09
C LYS A 165 45.75 56.06 14.17
N LYS A 166 46.72 55.18 13.84
CA LYS A 166 48.15 55.56 13.79
C LYS A 166 48.41 56.67 12.77
N ASN A 167 47.83 56.57 11.58
CA ASN A 167 47.97 57.59 10.53
C ASN A 167 47.40 58.95 11.00
N ILE A 168 46.23 58.96 11.66
CA ILE A 168 45.62 60.17 12.23
C ILE A 168 46.55 60.80 13.28
N GLU A 169 47.14 59.99 14.17
CA GLU A 169 48.08 60.49 15.16
C GLU A 169 49.34 61.09 14.54
N GLN A 170 49.87 60.48 13.47
CA GLN A 170 51.01 61.01 12.73
C GLN A 170 50.68 62.34 12.05
N LEU A 171 49.53 62.43 11.38
CA LEU A 171 49.08 63.67 10.73
C LEU A 171 48.92 64.80 11.75
N LYS A 172 48.34 64.52 12.93
CA LYS A 172 48.25 65.50 14.02
C LYS A 172 49.61 66.03 14.46
N ARG A 173 50.63 65.16 14.56
CA ARG A 173 52.00 65.59 14.90
C ARG A 173 52.59 66.50 13.82
N LEU A 174 52.45 66.12 12.55
CA LEU A 174 52.94 66.91 11.42
C LEU A 174 52.24 68.28 11.34
N GLU A 175 50.94 68.33 11.61
CA GLU A 175 50.19 69.59 11.66
C GLU A 175 50.73 70.53 12.74
N ILE A 176 51.01 70.02 13.94
CA ILE A 176 51.62 70.79 15.03
C ILE A 176 53.00 71.32 14.61
N GLU A 177 53.83 70.50 13.94
CA GLU A 177 55.15 70.93 13.47
C GLU A 177 55.06 72.03 12.40
N LEU A 178 54.12 71.91 11.46
CA LEU A 178 53.85 72.94 10.46
C LEU A 178 53.41 74.25 11.12
N GLN A 179 52.46 74.20 12.06
CA GLN A 179 52.02 75.39 12.81
C GLN A 179 53.16 76.05 13.57
N ARG A 180 54.08 75.27 14.15
CA ARG A 180 55.28 75.81 14.82
C ARG A 180 56.23 76.50 13.83
N ARG A 181 56.48 75.90 12.66
CA ARG A 181 57.31 76.51 11.61
C ARG A 181 56.69 77.79 11.09
N ASP A 182 55.40 77.79 10.77
CA ASP A 182 54.66 78.97 10.32
C ASP A 182 54.77 80.13 11.31
N LYS A 183 54.75 79.84 12.62
CA LYS A 183 54.92 80.86 13.66
C LYS A 183 56.35 81.44 13.74
N ILE A 184 57.37 80.68 13.33
CA ILE A 184 58.76 81.15 13.31
C ILE A 184 59.03 82.02 12.07
N PHE A 185 58.36 81.73 10.95
CA PHE A 185 58.58 82.38 9.66
C PHE A 185 57.54 83.47 9.31
N ARG A 186 56.67 83.86 10.25
CA ARG A 186 55.74 85.00 10.15
C ARG A 186 56.07 86.01 11.24
#